data_AF-A0A535TL45-F1
#
_entry.id   AF-A0A535TL45-F1
#
_cell.length_a   1.000
_cell.length_b   1.000
_cell.length_c   1.000
_cell.angle_alpha   90.00
_cell.angle_beta   90.00
_cell.angle_gamma   90.00
#
_symmetry.space_group_name_H-M   'P 1'
#
loop_
_entity.id
_entity.type
_entity.pdbx_description
1 polymer ?
#
loop_
_entity_poly.entity_id
_entity_poly.type
_entity_poly.pdbx_seq_one_letter_code
_entity_poly.pdbx_strand_id
1 'polypeptide(L)'
;MALTAIVLAGWVIYSRSAFGTWDPTAQPARISYCDRTYLPGQHVSRAVIDSTGNGLGVFPFRQVGSTAGGTPFFAKPLSDSVRDRYGTPRLPCAMAVYLRVGSDDYLAYGLSGGP
;
A
#
# COMPACT_ATOMS: atom_id res chain seq x y z
N MET A 1 9.86 -28.70 15.32
CA MET A 1 10.58 -28.63 14.03
C MET A 1 9.62 -28.43 12.85
N ALA A 2 8.68 -29.37 12.57
CA ALA A 2 7.77 -29.25 11.42
C ALA A 2 6.88 -28.00 11.45
N LEU A 3 6.29 -27.65 12.61
CA LEU A 3 5.47 -26.44 12.79
C LEU A 3 6.25 -25.16 12.45
N THR A 4 7.47 -25.02 12.95
CA THR A 4 8.34 -23.86 12.69
C THR A 4 8.67 -23.73 11.20
N ALA A 5 8.98 -24.84 10.53
CA ALA A 5 9.26 -24.85 9.10
C ALA A 5 8.03 -24.46 8.26
N ILE A 6 6.83 -24.93 8.63
CA ILE A 6 5.58 -24.56 7.96
C ILE A 6 5.28 -23.07 8.13
N VAL A 7 5.47 -22.52 9.33
CA VAL A 7 5.28 -21.08 9.59
C VAL A 7 6.22 -20.23 8.75
N LEU A 8 7.51 -20.59 8.71
CA LEU A 8 8.51 -19.85 7.91
C LEU A 8 8.21 -19.94 6.41
N ALA A 9 7.85 -21.12 5.90
CA ALA A 9 7.47 -21.28 4.50
C ALA A 9 6.20 -20.48 4.17
N GLY A 10 5.19 -20.52 5.04
CA GLY A 10 3.96 -19.73 4.89
C GLY A 10 4.25 -18.22 4.88
N TRP A 11 5.17 -17.76 5.72
CA TRP A 11 5.60 -16.36 5.76
C TRP A 11 6.27 -15.90 4.47
N VAL A 12 7.17 -16.72 3.92
CA VAL A 12 7.86 -16.45 2.64
C VAL A 12 6.87 -16.48 1.47
N ILE A 13 5.94 -17.42 1.45
CA ILE A 13 4.88 -17.50 0.43
C ILE A 13 3.97 -16.26 0.49
N TYR A 14 3.55 -15.86 1.70
CA TYR A 14 2.77 -14.65 1.91
C TYR A 14 3.51 -13.40 1.43
N SER A 15 4.80 -13.30 1.76
CA SER A 15 5.67 -12.22 1.28
C SER A 15 5.66 -12.13 -0.25
N ARG A 16 5.84 -13.26 -0.93
CA ARG A 16 5.85 -13.30 -2.39
C ARG A 16 4.49 -12.96 -2.98
N SER A 17 3.40 -13.46 -2.41
CA SER A 17 2.05 -13.21 -2.95
C SER A 17 1.63 -11.75 -2.76
N ALA A 18 1.74 -11.22 -1.55
CA ALA A 18 1.24 -9.89 -1.18
C ALA A 18 2.18 -8.76 -1.62
N PHE A 19 3.49 -8.96 -1.48
CA PHE A 19 4.52 -7.92 -1.65
C PHE A 19 5.45 -8.15 -2.84
N GLY A 20 5.33 -9.29 -3.52
CA GLY A 20 6.15 -9.62 -4.69
C GLY A 20 7.60 -9.97 -4.36
N THR A 21 7.98 -10.12 -3.09
CA THR A 21 9.35 -10.43 -2.66
C THR A 21 9.43 -11.76 -1.91
N TRP A 22 10.46 -12.55 -2.19
CA TRP A 22 10.77 -13.78 -1.45
C TRP A 22 11.45 -13.50 -0.10
N ASP A 23 12.11 -12.36 0.02
CA ASP A 23 12.65 -11.86 1.29
C ASP A 23 11.58 -10.99 1.98
N PRO A 24 11.04 -11.41 3.14
CA PRO A 24 10.06 -10.64 3.91
C PRO A 24 10.54 -9.27 4.35
N THR A 25 11.86 -9.09 4.50
CA THR A 25 12.47 -7.85 4.98
C THR A 25 12.85 -6.89 3.85
N ALA A 26 12.87 -7.37 2.61
CA ALA A 26 13.16 -6.54 1.45
C ALA A 26 12.01 -5.56 1.17
N GLN A 27 12.36 -4.48 0.47
CA GLN A 27 11.37 -3.54 -0.03
C GLN A 27 10.38 -4.26 -0.98
N PRO A 28 9.07 -4.09 -0.78
CA PRO A 28 8.06 -4.68 -1.65
C PRO A 28 8.22 -4.27 -3.12
N ALA A 29 8.16 -5.24 -4.03
CA ALA A 29 8.06 -4.96 -5.47
C ALA A 29 6.67 -4.44 -5.85
N ARG A 30 5.66 -4.72 -5.01
CA ARG A 30 4.28 -4.22 -5.12
C ARG A 30 3.62 -4.20 -3.75
N ILE A 31 2.55 -3.46 -3.58
CA ILE A 31 1.67 -3.56 -2.40
C ILE A 31 0.25 -3.87 -2.88
N SER A 32 -0.32 -4.95 -2.35
CA SER A 32 -1.72 -5.29 -2.61
C SER A 32 -2.59 -4.65 -1.52
N TYR A 33 -3.50 -3.76 -1.91
CA TYR A 33 -4.39 -3.07 -0.97
C TYR A 33 -5.75 -2.82 -1.62
N CYS A 34 -6.84 -3.21 -0.94
CA CYS A 34 -8.21 -3.04 -1.42
C CYS A 34 -8.40 -3.53 -2.88
N ASP A 35 -8.01 -4.79 -3.10
CA ASP A 35 -8.13 -5.49 -4.40
C ASP A 35 -7.39 -4.83 -5.57
N ARG A 36 -6.46 -3.93 -5.26
CA ARG A 36 -5.60 -3.26 -6.25
C ARG A 36 -4.14 -3.51 -5.95
N THR A 37 -3.36 -3.57 -7.02
CA THR A 37 -1.91 -3.66 -6.97
C THR A 37 -1.33 -2.26 -7.16
N TYR A 38 -0.46 -1.87 -6.24
CA TYR A 38 0.29 -0.63 -6.30
C TYR A 38 1.77 -0.94 -6.55
N LEU A 39 2.43 -0.15 -7.40
CA LEU A 39 3.82 -0.32 -7.83
C LEU A 39 4.67 0.84 -7.32
N PRO A 40 5.94 0.57 -6.97
CA PRO A 40 6.81 1.58 -6.39
C PRO A 40 7.07 2.73 -7.36
N GLY A 41 7.13 3.93 -6.81
CA GLY A 41 7.39 5.18 -7.52
C GLY A 41 8.47 5.99 -6.79
N GLN A 42 8.18 7.27 -6.55
CA GLN A 42 9.13 8.23 -6.00
C GLN A 42 9.07 8.30 -4.47
N HIS A 43 10.17 8.75 -3.87
CA HIS A 43 10.23 9.15 -2.47
C HIS A 43 9.53 10.49 -2.26
N VAL A 44 8.73 10.59 -1.20
CA VAL A 44 7.96 11.78 -0.85
C VAL A 44 7.97 12.02 0.66
N SER A 45 7.95 13.29 1.06
CA SER A 45 7.79 13.66 2.47
C SER A 45 6.34 13.66 2.90
N ARG A 46 6.09 13.67 4.21
CA ARG A 46 4.73 13.78 4.75
C ARG A 46 4.02 15.04 4.26
N ALA A 47 4.74 16.17 4.15
CA ALA A 47 4.18 17.42 3.66
C ALA A 47 3.67 17.31 2.21
N VAL A 48 4.39 16.60 1.34
CA VAL A 48 3.97 16.33 -0.05
C VAL A 48 2.74 15.42 -0.07
N ILE A 49 2.70 14.39 0.77
CA ILE A 49 1.54 13.53 0.89
C ILE A 49 0.32 14.33 1.32
N ASP A 50 0.46 15.18 2.34
CA ASP A 50 -0.64 15.97 2.90
C ASP A 50 -1.16 17.01 1.90
N SER A 51 -0.28 17.65 1.13
CA SER A 51 -0.66 18.61 0.06
C SER A 51 -1.24 17.95 -1.19
N THR A 52 -0.95 16.67 -1.42
CA THR A 52 -1.55 15.90 -2.51
C THR A 52 -3.02 15.62 -2.18
N GLY A 53 -3.89 16.46 -2.72
CA GLY A 53 -5.34 16.25 -2.77
C GLY A 53 -5.72 15.34 -3.93
N ASN A 54 -6.89 14.70 -3.83
CA ASN A 54 -7.44 13.83 -4.89
C ASN A 54 -8.68 14.44 -5.56
N GLY A 55 -8.92 15.75 -5.41
CA GLY A 55 -10.09 16.46 -5.97
C GLY A 55 -11.45 16.06 -5.37
N LEU A 56 -11.48 14.99 -4.57
CA LEU A 56 -12.67 14.40 -3.96
C LEU A 56 -12.84 14.78 -2.48
N GLY A 57 -11.90 15.58 -1.94
CA GLY A 57 -11.89 16.04 -0.55
C GLY A 57 -10.55 15.80 0.15
N VAL A 58 -10.52 16.07 1.45
CA VAL A 58 -9.37 15.77 2.31
C VAL A 58 -9.67 14.47 3.07
N PHE A 59 -8.92 13.42 2.78
CA PHE A 59 -9.06 12.12 3.43
C PHE A 59 -7.90 11.91 4.42
N PRO A 60 -8.16 11.26 5.57
CA PRO A 60 -7.15 11.12 6.61
C PRO A 60 -6.02 10.20 6.14
N PHE A 61 -4.78 10.67 6.30
CA PHE A 61 -3.59 9.84 6.13
C PHE A 61 -3.47 8.92 7.34
N ARG A 62 -3.66 7.61 7.13
CA ARG A 62 -3.66 6.60 8.19
C ARG A 62 -2.89 5.35 7.77
N GLN A 63 -2.35 4.65 8.77
CA GLN A 63 -1.79 3.32 8.53
C GLN A 63 -2.90 2.37 8.10
N VAL A 64 -2.65 1.62 7.04
CA VAL A 64 -3.64 0.67 6.47
C VAL A 64 -3.10 -0.77 6.43
N GLY A 65 -1.83 -0.96 6.77
CA GLY A 65 -1.24 -2.29 6.94
C GLY A 65 0.25 -2.22 7.24
N SER A 66 0.89 -3.39 7.17
CA SER A 66 2.34 -3.57 7.28
C SER A 66 2.84 -4.62 6.30
N THR A 67 4.10 -4.50 5.87
CA THR A 67 4.78 -5.51 5.05
C THR A 67 4.99 -6.81 5.82
N ALA A 68 5.43 -7.87 5.14
CA ALA A 68 5.88 -9.10 5.80
C ALA A 68 7.13 -8.87 6.70
N GLY A 69 7.81 -7.73 6.56
CA GLY A 69 8.90 -7.33 7.45
C GLY A 69 8.43 -6.51 8.66
N GLY A 70 7.13 -6.20 8.74
CA GLY A 70 6.55 -5.34 9.77
C GLY A 70 6.59 -3.84 9.44
N THR A 71 7.16 -3.45 8.29
CA THR A 71 7.24 -2.03 7.88
C THR A 71 5.85 -1.48 7.61
N PRO A 72 5.42 -0.39 8.28
CA PRO A 72 4.08 0.14 8.13
C PRO A 72 3.90 0.84 6.77
N PHE A 73 2.72 0.69 6.18
CA PHE A 73 2.31 1.46 5.01
C PHE A 73 0.97 2.17 5.25
N PHE A 74 0.83 3.31 4.60
CA PHE A 74 -0.19 4.31 4.85
C PHE A 74 -0.96 4.64 3.59
N ALA A 75 -2.18 5.15 3.72
CA ALA A 75 -2.96 5.64 2.60
C ALA A 75 -3.90 6.75 3.06
N LYS A 76 -4.56 7.39 2.09
CA LYS A 76 -5.70 8.29 2.29
C LYS A 76 -6.97 7.66 1.70
N PRO A 77 -7.67 6.76 2.44
CA PRO A 77 -8.73 5.98 1.83
C PRO A 77 -10.01 6.79 1.61
N LEU A 78 -10.60 6.67 0.43
CA LEU A 78 -11.95 7.11 0.12
C LEU A 78 -12.97 6.28 0.92
N SER A 79 -14.03 6.91 1.41
CA SER A 79 -15.16 6.20 2.00
C SER A 79 -15.93 5.42 0.92
N ASP A 80 -16.60 4.35 1.31
CA ASP A 80 -17.43 3.58 0.37
C ASP A 80 -18.49 4.46 -0.31
N SER A 81 -19.10 5.38 0.43
CA SER A 81 -20.06 6.35 -0.11
C SER A 81 -19.48 7.22 -1.22
N VAL A 82 -18.22 7.65 -1.13
CA VAL A 82 -17.55 8.41 -2.19
C VAL A 82 -17.21 7.49 -3.36
N ARG A 83 -16.72 6.28 -3.07
CA ARG A 83 -16.32 5.32 -4.10
C ARG A 83 -17.47 4.87 -4.99
N ASP A 84 -18.66 4.75 -4.42
CA ASP A 84 -19.87 4.28 -5.11
C ASP A 84 -20.57 5.41 -5.86
N ARG A 85 -20.35 6.68 -5.46
CA ARG A 85 -20.99 7.86 -6.06
C ARG A 85 -20.48 8.19 -7.47
N TYR A 86 -19.23 7.85 -7.78
CA TYR A 86 -18.57 8.27 -9.02
C TYR A 86 -18.53 7.20 -10.13
N GLY A 87 -19.53 6.32 -10.16
CA GLY A 87 -19.82 5.44 -11.30
C GLY A 87 -19.01 4.15 -11.36
N THR A 88 -19.28 3.38 -12.42
CA THR A 88 -18.71 2.05 -12.68
C THR A 88 -17.57 2.17 -13.70
N PRO A 89 -16.36 1.63 -13.44
CA PRO A 89 -15.99 0.84 -12.27
C PRO A 89 -15.78 1.68 -11.02
N ARG A 90 -16.13 1.08 -9.87
CA ARG A 90 -15.96 1.66 -8.53
C ARG A 90 -14.57 2.24 -8.36
N LEU A 91 -14.49 3.45 -7.80
CA LEU A 91 -13.20 4.09 -7.53
C LEU A 91 -12.32 3.21 -6.61
N PRO A 92 -10.99 3.21 -6.82
CA PRO A 92 -10.08 2.49 -5.94
C PRO A 92 -10.10 3.11 -4.53
N CYS A 93 -9.80 2.31 -3.51
CA CYS A 93 -9.81 2.79 -2.12
C CYS A 93 -8.88 3.98 -1.90
N ALA A 94 -7.71 3.99 -2.54
CA ALA A 94 -6.76 5.08 -2.44
C ALA A 94 -6.07 5.27 -3.80
N MET A 95 -5.66 6.50 -4.11
CA MET A 95 -4.87 6.78 -5.31
C MET A 95 -3.44 6.25 -5.19
N ALA A 96 -2.90 6.28 -3.97
CA ALA A 96 -1.56 5.80 -3.66
C ALA A 96 -1.51 5.19 -2.26
N VAL A 97 -0.54 4.30 -2.08
CA VAL A 97 -0.12 3.74 -0.79
C VAL A 97 1.31 4.19 -0.53
N TYR A 98 1.66 4.49 0.71
CA TYR A 98 2.94 5.09 1.08
C TYR A 98 3.66 4.18 2.07
N LEU A 99 4.76 3.57 1.66
CA LEU A 99 5.60 2.75 2.54
C LEU A 99 6.54 3.67 3.32
N ARG A 100 6.53 3.60 4.65
CA ARG A 100 7.48 4.37 5.45
C ARG A 100 8.87 3.73 5.38
N VAL A 101 9.83 4.47 4.85
CA VAL A 101 11.24 4.03 4.72
C VAL A 101 12.20 4.89 5.55
N GLY A 102 11.73 6.02 6.09
CA GLY A 102 12.46 6.87 7.03
C GLY A 102 11.54 7.63 8.00
N SER A 103 12.10 8.60 8.74
CA SER A 103 11.34 9.41 9.71
C SER A 103 10.26 10.26 9.03
N ASP A 104 10.63 10.92 7.93
CA ASP A 104 9.80 11.74 7.03
C ASP A 104 10.03 11.37 5.55
N ASP A 105 10.33 10.09 5.30
CA ASP A 105 10.56 9.57 3.95
C ASP A 105 9.64 8.38 3.69
N TYR A 106 8.86 8.51 2.62
CA TYR A 106 7.88 7.53 2.20
C TYR A 106 8.08 7.20 0.73
N LEU A 107 8.14 5.92 0.40
CA LEU A 107 8.06 5.49 -0.98
C LEU A 107 6.60 5.44 -1.42
N ALA A 108 6.24 6.25 -2.41
CA ALA A 108 4.89 6.26 -2.96
C ALA A 108 4.68 5.09 -3.92
N TYR A 109 3.71 4.25 -3.63
CA TYR A 109 3.23 3.19 -4.51
C TYR A 109 1.94 3.64 -5.19
N GLY A 110 1.96 3.77 -6.51
CA GLY A 110 0.82 4.18 -7.35
C GLY A 110 0.11 2.98 -7.98
N LEU A 111 -1.16 3.13 -8.36
CA LEU A 111 -1.93 2.05 -9.00
C LEU A 111 -1.25 1.56 -10.29
N SER A 112 -1.14 0.22 -10.44
CA SER A 112 -0.71 -0.39 -11.69
C SER A 112 -1.82 -0.30 -12.73
N GLY A 113 -1.50 0.21 -13.92
CA GLY A 113 -2.46 0.36 -15.02
C GLY A 113 -3.23 1.67 -14.90
N GLY A 114 -2.56 2.79 -15.20
CA GLY A 114 -3.26 4.04 -15.51
C GLY A 114 -4.35 3.81 -16.57
N PRO A 115 -5.31 4.74 -16.69
CA PRO A 115 -6.49 4.58 -17.54
C PRO A 115 -6.16 4.06 -18.95
#